data_AF-A0A009N348-F1
#
_entry.id   AF-A0A009N348-F1
#
_cell.length_a   1.000
_cell.length_b   1.000
_cell.length_c   1.000
_cell.angle_alpha   90.00
_cell.angle_beta   90.00
_cell.angle_gamma   90.00
#
_symmetry.space_group_name_H-M   'P 1'
#
loop_
_entity.id
_entity.type
_entity.pdbx_description
1 polymer ?
#
loop_
_entity_poly.entity_id
_entity_poly.type
_entity_poly.pdbx_seq_one_letter_code
_entity_poly.pdbx_strand_id
1 'polypeptide(L)'
;MQKERLKEKVVSIVEYDQGLSVKEKLKKLYFLHTDLEGLYYLLFKAMFETKLTYPKAYQTAVRYRTWLINEIYSQLRAFKRDATFQDAKLFLYMIEGIIIQLLSSDGAIDREKVIDFYIIYV
;
A
#
# COMPACT_ATOMS: atom_id res chain seq x y z
N MET A 1 2.41 18.85 -0.20
CA MET A 1 1.01 18.84 0.28
C MET A 1 0.35 17.47 0.14
N GLN A 2 0.28 16.84 -1.04
CA GLN A 2 -0.41 15.54 -1.22
C GLN A 2 0.34 14.32 -0.63
N LYS A 3 1.64 14.17 -0.89
CA LYS A 3 2.47 13.10 -0.30
C LYS A 3 2.43 13.09 1.23
N GLU A 4 2.56 14.26 1.85
CA GLU A 4 2.57 14.37 3.31
C GLU A 4 1.22 14.00 3.93
N ARG A 5 0.09 14.42 3.32
CA ARG A 5 -1.24 13.96 3.73
C ARG A 5 -1.41 12.44 3.66
N LEU A 6 -0.87 11.81 2.61
CA LEU A 6 -0.90 10.36 2.50
C LEU A 6 -0.03 9.68 3.57
N LYS A 7 1.15 10.24 3.88
CA LYS A 7 1.99 9.77 4.99
C LYS A 7 1.28 9.93 6.34
N GLU A 8 0.65 11.06 6.60
CA GLU A 8 -0.12 11.32 7.82
C GLU A 8 -1.24 10.28 8.01
N LYS A 9 -1.96 9.92 6.92
CA LYS A 9 -2.97 8.85 6.97
C LYS A 9 -2.37 7.50 7.34
N VAL A 10 -1.22 7.15 6.75
CA VAL A 10 -0.52 5.91 7.08
C VAL A 10 -0.06 5.91 8.54
N VAL A 11 0.59 6.98 8.99
CA VAL A 11 1.03 7.16 10.39
C VAL A 11 -0.15 7.04 11.35
N SER A 12 -1.28 7.66 11.03
CA SER A 12 -2.52 7.54 11.83
C SER A 12 -2.99 6.09 11.99
N ILE A 13 -2.98 5.31 10.91
CA ILE A 13 -3.34 3.89 10.94
C ILE A 13 -2.32 3.08 11.77
N VAL A 14 -1.02 3.33 11.60
CA VAL A 14 0.01 2.49 12.23
C VAL A 14 0.21 2.82 13.71
N GLU A 15 0.24 4.10 14.08
CA GLU A 15 0.64 4.58 15.42
C GLU A 15 -0.54 4.96 16.32
N TYR A 16 -1.59 5.57 15.78
CA TYR A 16 -2.65 6.21 16.61
C TYR A 16 -3.93 5.39 16.74
N ASP A 17 -4.22 4.49 15.80
CA ASP A 17 -5.36 3.56 15.89
C ASP A 17 -5.08 2.42 16.91
N GLN A 18 -4.99 2.74 18.20
CA GLN A 18 -4.70 1.77 19.28
C GLN A 18 -5.82 0.74 19.50
N GLY A 19 -7.04 1.04 19.06
CA GLY A 19 -8.18 0.12 19.13
C GLY A 19 -8.21 -0.95 18.03
N LEU A 20 -7.30 -0.88 17.05
CA LEU A 20 -7.26 -1.84 15.94
C LEU A 20 -6.21 -2.92 16.18
N SER A 21 -6.60 -4.15 15.88
CA SER A 21 -5.65 -5.24 15.69
C SER A 21 -4.71 -4.95 14.53
N VAL A 22 -3.52 -5.56 14.55
CA VAL A 22 -2.54 -5.44 13.46
C VAL A 22 -3.14 -5.89 12.12
N LYS A 23 -4.01 -6.91 12.13
CA LYS A 23 -4.78 -7.37 10.97
C LYS A 23 -5.63 -6.24 10.37
N GLU A 24 -6.37 -5.52 11.21
CA GLU A 24 -7.20 -4.40 10.75
C GLU A 24 -6.36 -3.23 10.22
N LYS A 25 -5.21 -2.96 10.84
CA LYS A 25 -4.26 -1.95 10.32
C LYS A 25 -3.74 -2.32 8.94
N LEU A 26 -3.34 -3.58 8.72
CA LEU A 26 -2.93 -4.07 7.40
C LEU A 26 -4.06 -3.95 6.37
N LYS A 27 -5.30 -4.29 6.73
CA LYS A 27 -6.47 -4.07 5.86
C LYS A 27 -6.67 -2.59 5.51
N LYS A 28 -6.62 -1.69 6.49
CA LYS A 28 -6.74 -0.25 6.25
C LYS A 28 -5.64 0.28 5.34
N LEU A 29 -4.40 -0.16 5.54
CA LEU A 29 -3.29 0.17 4.63
C LEU A 29 -3.59 -0.34 3.22
N TYR A 30 -4.01 -1.59 3.05
CA TYR A 30 -4.37 -2.13 1.74
C TYR A 30 -5.46 -1.29 1.04
N PHE A 31 -6.56 -0.97 1.72
CA PHE A 31 -7.64 -0.17 1.11
C PHE A 31 -7.22 1.27 0.80
N LEU A 32 -6.45 1.91 1.69
CA LEU A 32 -5.91 3.25 1.46
C LEU A 32 -5.08 3.33 0.16
N HIS A 33 -4.41 2.25 -0.20
CA HIS A 33 -3.50 2.21 -1.35
C HIS A 33 -4.12 1.57 -2.60
N THR A 34 -5.28 0.92 -2.50
CA THR A 34 -5.99 0.33 -3.66
C THR A 34 -7.18 1.19 -4.12
N ASP A 35 -7.33 2.39 -3.55
CA ASP A 35 -8.31 3.38 -3.95
C ASP A 35 -7.85 4.13 -5.21
N LEU A 36 -8.60 3.97 -6.32
CA LEU A 36 -8.32 4.65 -7.59
C LEU A 36 -8.61 6.15 -7.55
N GLU A 37 -9.38 6.62 -6.56
CA GLU A 37 -9.57 8.05 -6.28
C GLU A 37 -8.58 8.55 -5.20
N GLY A 38 -7.78 7.63 -4.64
CA GLY A 38 -6.85 7.87 -3.56
C GLY A 38 -5.54 8.54 -3.97
N LEU A 39 -4.87 9.17 -2.99
CA LEU A 39 -3.59 9.86 -3.20
C LEU A 39 -2.47 8.92 -3.67
N TYR A 40 -2.53 7.64 -3.30
CA TYR A 40 -1.52 6.67 -3.71
C TYR A 40 -1.57 6.41 -5.22
N TYR A 41 -2.75 6.43 -5.84
CA TYR A 41 -2.90 6.17 -7.27
C TYR A 41 -2.12 7.19 -8.13
N LEU A 42 -2.05 8.45 -7.68
CA LEU A 42 -1.23 9.47 -8.36
C LEU A 42 0.27 9.16 -8.29
N LEU A 43 0.74 8.67 -7.14
CA LEU A 43 2.13 8.24 -6.99
C LEU A 43 2.41 6.98 -7.81
N PHE A 44 1.46 6.04 -7.84
CA PHE A 44 1.52 4.85 -8.67
C PHE A 44 1.72 5.21 -10.15
N LYS A 45 0.85 6.05 -10.72
CA LYS A 45 0.99 6.53 -12.11
C LYS A 45 2.34 7.21 -12.36
N ALA A 46 2.80 8.04 -11.42
CA ALA A 46 4.09 8.71 -11.54
C ALA A 46 5.27 7.73 -11.67
N MET A 47 5.21 6.54 -11.08
CA MET A 47 6.27 5.52 -11.21
C MET A 47 6.39 4.96 -12.63
N PHE A 48 5.27 4.80 -13.34
CA PHE A 48 5.26 4.19 -14.67
C PHE A 48 5.38 5.23 -15.79
N GLU A 49 4.73 6.38 -15.65
CA GLU A 49 4.54 7.31 -16.77
C GLU A 49 5.60 8.41 -16.82
N THR A 50 6.22 8.73 -15.67
CA THR A 50 6.97 10.00 -15.55
C THR A 50 8.48 9.87 -15.44
N LYS A 51 9.02 8.65 -15.55
CA LYS A 51 10.46 8.38 -15.35
C LYS A 51 11.35 9.23 -16.25
N LEU A 52 10.97 9.42 -17.51
CA LEU A 52 11.75 10.20 -18.50
C LEU A 52 11.28 11.66 -18.62
N THR A 53 10.02 11.94 -18.30
CA THR A 53 9.36 13.23 -18.57
C THR A 53 9.29 14.14 -17.35
N TYR A 54 9.15 13.59 -16.14
CA TYR A 54 9.11 14.35 -14.87
C TYR A 54 9.89 13.63 -13.76
N PRO A 55 11.24 13.66 -13.80
CA PRO A 55 12.09 12.86 -12.89
C PRO A 55 11.88 13.18 -11.40
N LYS A 56 11.48 14.40 -11.05
CA LYS A 56 11.15 14.78 -9.66
C LYS A 56 9.89 14.07 -9.15
N ALA A 57 8.87 13.90 -9.99
CA ALA A 57 7.64 13.18 -9.63
C ALA A 57 7.93 11.69 -9.45
N TYR A 58 8.68 11.10 -10.38
CA TYR A 58 9.18 9.73 -10.27
C TYR A 58 9.97 9.51 -8.97
N GLN A 59 10.96 10.35 -8.65
CA GLN A 59 11.73 10.24 -7.41
C GLN A 59 10.86 10.36 -6.16
N THR A 60 9.85 11.23 -6.18
CA THR A 60 8.90 11.38 -5.08
C THR A 60 8.11 10.10 -4.84
N ALA A 61 7.63 9.46 -5.90
CA ALA A 61 6.92 8.19 -5.82
C ALA A 61 7.83 7.05 -5.33
N VAL A 62 9.05 6.94 -5.83
CA VAL A 62 10.03 5.93 -5.39
C VAL A 62 10.37 6.09 -3.90
N ARG A 63 10.58 7.32 -3.43
CA ARG A 63 10.84 7.60 -2.00
C ARG A 63 9.65 7.24 -1.13
N TYR A 64 8.43 7.55 -1.56
CA TYR A 64 7.23 7.16 -0.84
C TYR A 64 7.08 5.64 -0.79
N ARG A 65 7.27 4.95 -1.91
CA ARG A 65 7.23 3.48 -2.00
C ARG A 65 8.22 2.82 -1.05
N THR A 66 9.45 3.29 -1.03
CA THR A 66 10.50 2.78 -0.13
C THR A 66 10.11 2.94 1.34
N TRP A 67 9.57 4.11 1.70
CA TRP A 67 9.08 4.37 3.05
C TRP A 67 7.89 3.46 3.40
N LEU A 68 6.91 3.33 2.51
CA LEU A 68 5.72 2.50 2.73
C LEU A 68 6.06 1.02 2.97
N ILE A 69 7.04 0.45 2.26
CA ILE A 69 7.48 -0.93 2.49
C ILE A 69 7.97 -1.12 3.93
N ASN A 70 8.69 -0.14 4.49
CA ASN A 70 9.17 -0.22 5.88
C ASN A 70 8.00 -0.17 6.88
N GLU A 71 6.98 0.65 6.63
CA GLU A 71 5.78 0.71 7.46
C GLU A 71 5.02 -0.63 7.42
N ILE A 72 4.81 -1.18 6.22
CA ILE A 72 4.20 -2.50 6.03
C ILE A 72 5.02 -3.59 6.75
N TYR A 73 6.34 -3.57 6.60
CA TYR A 73 7.22 -4.53 7.26
C TYR A 73 7.09 -4.48 8.79
N SER A 74 7.04 -3.28 9.36
CA SER A 74 6.82 -3.08 10.80
C SER A 74 5.49 -3.70 11.26
N GLN A 75 4.40 -3.46 10.52
CA GLN A 75 3.10 -4.06 10.82
C GLN A 75 3.11 -5.58 10.65
N LEU A 76 3.72 -6.11 9.60
CA LEU A 76 3.83 -7.56 9.39
C LEU A 76 4.63 -8.23 10.51
N ARG A 77 5.71 -7.61 11.02
CA ARG A 77 6.48 -8.12 12.17
C ARG A 77 5.68 -8.13 13.47
N ALA A 78 4.78 -7.17 13.64
CA ALA A 78 3.86 -7.13 14.77
C ALA A 78 2.75 -8.20 14.65
N PHE A 79 2.35 -8.56 13.42
CA PHE A 79 1.37 -9.61 13.16
C PHE A 79 1.99 -11.02 13.28
N LYS A 80 3.16 -11.22 12.67
CA LYS A 80 3.90 -12.47 12.59
C LYS A 80 5.40 -12.23 12.81
N ARG A 81 5.96 -12.79 13.87
CA ARG A 81 7.34 -12.49 14.31
C ARG A 81 8.42 -12.89 13.30
N ASP A 82 8.20 -13.92 12.49
CA ASP A 82 9.12 -14.39 11.45
C ASP A 82 8.87 -13.75 10.08
N ALA A 83 7.95 -12.77 9.98
CA ALA A 83 7.76 -12.01 8.75
C ALA A 83 9.08 -11.38 8.28
N THR A 84 9.29 -11.46 6.97
CA THR A 84 10.49 -11.02 6.27
C THR A 84 10.22 -9.73 5.51
N PHE A 85 11.30 -9.07 5.09
CA PHE A 85 11.19 -7.92 4.20
C PHE A 85 10.62 -8.30 2.82
N GLN A 86 10.72 -9.58 2.42
CA GLN A 86 10.12 -10.07 1.18
C GLN A 86 8.59 -10.14 1.30
N ASP A 87 8.06 -10.49 2.46
CA ASP A 87 6.60 -10.49 2.70
C ASP A 87 6.04 -9.06 2.57
N ALA A 88 6.77 -8.06 3.07
CA ALA A 88 6.38 -6.66 2.90
C ALA A 88 6.40 -6.20 1.44
N LYS A 89 7.37 -6.67 0.64
CA LYS A 89 7.39 -6.42 -0.81
C LYS A 89 6.21 -7.11 -1.50
N LEU A 90 5.91 -8.36 -1.13
CA LEU A 90 4.80 -9.11 -1.69
C LEU A 90 3.46 -8.42 -1.40
N PHE A 91 3.28 -7.91 -0.19
CA PHE A 91 2.11 -7.10 0.18
C PHE A 91 1.97 -5.86 -0.70
N LEU A 92 3.07 -5.13 -0.93
CA LEU A 92 3.05 -3.96 -1.80
C LEU A 92 2.76 -4.34 -3.26
N TYR A 93 3.35 -5.43 -3.77
CA TYR A 93 3.07 -5.92 -5.11
C TYR A 93 1.61 -6.36 -5.27
N MET A 94 1.00 -6.92 -4.22
CA MET A 94 -0.44 -7.22 -4.20
C MET A 94 -1.29 -5.95 -4.32
N ILE A 95 -0.96 -4.88 -3.59
CA ILE A 95 -1.61 -3.57 -3.76
C ILE A 95 -1.50 -3.11 -5.22
N GLU A 96 -0.29 -3.09 -5.77
CA GLU A 96 -0.02 -2.63 -7.14
C GLU A 96 -0.75 -3.48 -8.18
N GLY A 97 -0.78 -4.81 -8.00
CA GLY A 97 -1.51 -5.74 -8.83
C GLY A 97 -3.01 -5.48 -8.81
N ILE A 98 -3.59 -5.19 -7.65
CA ILE A 98 -5.01 -4.84 -7.52
C ILE A 98 -5.34 -3.54 -8.22
N ILE A 99 -4.48 -2.51 -8.12
CA ILE A 99 -4.67 -1.27 -8.89
C ILE A 99 -4.74 -1.56 -10.38
N ILE A 100 -3.76 -2.31 -10.92
CA ILE A 100 -3.71 -2.68 -12.34
C ILE A 100 -4.98 -3.43 -12.74
N GLN A 101 -5.39 -4.39 -11.91
CA GLN A 101 -6.51 -5.24 -12.24
C GLN A 101 -7.84 -4.46 -12.19
N LEU A 102 -8.02 -3.54 -11.23
CA LEU A 102 -9.15 -2.60 -11.19
C LEU A 102 -9.21 -1.69 -12.42
N LEU A 103 -8.06 -1.25 -12.94
CA LEU A 103 -7.99 -0.45 -14.18
C LEU A 103 -8.32 -1.26 -15.43
N SER A 104 -8.02 -2.57 -15.41
CA SER A 104 -8.26 -3.48 -16.54
C SER A 104 -9.66 -4.09 -16.57
N SER A 105 -10.38 -4.12 -15.44
CA SER A 105 -11.61 -4.87 -15.30
C SER A 105 -12.87 -4.01 -15.48
N ASP A 106 -13.90 -4.61 -16.06
CA ASP A 106 -15.28 -4.11 -16.13
C ASP A 106 -16.11 -4.38 -14.86
N GLY A 107 -15.50 -4.84 -13.76
CA GLY A 107 -16.13 -4.84 -12.42
C GLY A 107 -16.06 -6.12 -11.58
N ALA A 108 -15.09 -7.03 -11.76
CA ALA A 108 -15.14 -8.37 -11.15
C ALA A 108 -14.10 -8.70 -10.05
N ILE A 109 -13.50 -7.71 -9.38
CA ILE A 109 -12.55 -7.98 -8.27
C ILE A 109 -13.17 -7.67 -6.93
N ASP A 110 -13.25 -8.70 -6.10
CA ASP A 110 -13.51 -8.57 -4.69
C ASP A 110 -12.22 -8.23 -3.95
N ARG A 111 -11.96 -6.92 -3.79
CA ARG A 111 -10.76 -6.41 -3.11
C ARG A 111 -10.65 -6.91 -1.68
N GLU A 112 -11.78 -7.15 -1.01
CA GLU A 112 -11.82 -7.62 0.37
C GLU A 112 -11.36 -9.08 0.47
N LYS A 113 -11.83 -9.95 -0.43
CA LYS A 113 -11.36 -11.34 -0.49
C LYS A 113 -9.85 -11.47 -0.70
N VAL A 114 -9.26 -10.60 -1.51
CA VAL A 114 -7.81 -10.65 -1.79
C VAL A 114 -7.00 -10.41 -0.52
N ILE A 115 -7.31 -9.36 0.23
CA ILE A 115 -6.60 -9.06 1.47
C ILE A 115 -6.90 -10.08 2.57
N ASP A 116 -8.13 -10.59 2.64
CA ASP A 116 -8.47 -11.65 3.58
C ASP A 116 -7.72 -12.95 3.31
N PHE A 117 -7.60 -13.34 2.03
CA PHE A 117 -6.79 -14.48 1.64
C PHE A 117 -5.33 -14.24 2.03
N TYR A 118 -4.73 -13.10 1.66
CA TYR A 118 -3.35 -12.80 2.03
C TYR A 118 -3.10 -12.95 3.55
N ILE A 119 -3.99 -12.39 4.38
CA ILE A 119 -3.80 -12.41 5.84
C ILE A 119 -3.96 -13.81 6.45
N ILE A 120 -4.68 -14.72 5.78
CA ILE A 120 -4.79 -16.12 6.22
C ILE A 120 -3.49 -16.89 5.96
N TYR A 121 -2.77 -16.58 4.87
CA TYR A 121 -1.58 -17.35 4.44
C TYR A 121 -0.25 -16.73 4.84
N VAL A 122 -0.23 -15.47 5.30
CA VAL A 122 0.98 -14.83 5.83
C VAL A 122 1.14 -15.14 7.30
#